data_AF-A0A2M9B9Y9-F1
#
_entry.id   AF-A0A2M9B9Y9-F1
#
_cell.length_a   1.000
_cell.length_b   1.000
_cell.length_c   1.000
_cell.angle_alpha   90.00
_cell.angle_beta   90.00
_cell.angle_gamma   90.00
#
_symmetry.space_group_name_H-M   'P 1'
#
loop_
_entity.id
_entity.type
_entity.pdbx_description
1 polymer ?
#
loop_
_entity_poly.entity_id
_entity_poly.type
_entity_poly.pdbx_seq_one_letter_code
_entity_poly.pdbx_strand_id
1 'polypeptide(L)'
;MEKDPSPLDTLRQLKEWLDAGTITQAEFDTLKRKLLFSEQTPGAAAPSPPPAAPPVPPVVTPPAAAVPPLGSLADTPPAPPVVMTPLVSEPERPVTPPIAELPPVPPTVAPPVVPINPVPPTETYSYTRERPAESIYTNAPTESFEANELPDEPDETPYVAPARNPLSTVLIVGGILALLALIAYLTLGNRESEHLSSQSRTEADSVSTTPEVGPQAEQIDLPPAAAPETVRVAPVVPPTTAPAPDTATTAPASAAPTETTPAAPAPDDSAVRSRIESTLSAYYEDLKAAPFSATQYFSPSVERFYTLQNTTPAAINEELTRSHFPEFLEASTEIEPGSLQISDPANDGSRVVTFLEKSQAFRQSQQKHQQTRAQVRVRFDKNYKIKSLRQERLLENTFTD
;
A
#
# COMPACT_ATOMS: atom_id res chain seq x y z
N MET A 1 -28.02 5.66 40.44
CA MET A 1 -28.19 4.38 39.72
C MET A 1 -28.21 4.72 38.25
N GLU A 2 -27.04 4.66 37.62
CA GLU A 2 -26.91 4.83 36.18
C GLU A 2 -27.49 3.55 35.55
N LYS A 3 -28.50 3.70 34.66
CA LYS A 3 -29.05 2.56 33.93
C LYS A 3 -28.00 2.13 32.92
N ASP A 4 -27.47 0.93 33.06
CA ASP A 4 -26.67 0.32 32.01
C ASP A 4 -27.46 0.34 30.69
N PRO A 5 -26.87 0.82 29.58
CA PRO A 5 -27.57 0.92 28.31
C PRO A 5 -28.01 -0.48 27.89
N SER A 6 -29.28 -0.60 27.48
CA SER A 6 -29.87 -1.87 27.07
C SER A 6 -29.05 -2.50 25.94
N PRO A 7 -28.82 -3.83 25.93
CA PRO A 7 -28.11 -4.52 24.85
C PRO A 7 -28.70 -4.23 23.46
N LEU A 8 -30.02 -4.01 23.39
CA LEU A 8 -30.70 -3.62 22.15
C LEU A 8 -30.32 -2.21 21.68
N ASP A 9 -30.10 -1.26 22.58
CA ASP A 9 -29.66 0.09 22.24
C ASP A 9 -28.25 0.08 21.67
N THR A 10 -27.35 -0.74 22.25
CA THR A 10 -25.98 -0.89 21.71
C THR A 10 -25.96 -1.53 20.32
N LEU A 11 -26.86 -2.47 20.01
CA LEU A 11 -26.99 -3.02 18.65
C LEU A 11 -27.52 -1.99 17.66
N ARG A 12 -28.46 -1.13 18.08
CA ARG A 12 -28.97 -0.04 17.25
C ARG A 12 -27.86 0.97 16.94
N GLN A 13 -27.06 1.34 17.94
CA GLN A 13 -25.92 2.24 17.79
C GLN A 13 -24.84 1.66 16.86
N LEU A 14 -24.53 0.36 16.99
CA LEU A 14 -23.59 -0.32 16.08
C LEU A 14 -24.09 -0.30 14.63
N LYS A 15 -25.41 -0.48 14.41
CA LYS A 15 -25.98 -0.39 13.07
C LYS A 15 -25.92 1.04 12.53
N GLU A 16 -26.17 2.04 13.36
CA GLU A 16 -26.07 3.45 12.96
C GLU A 16 -24.63 3.81 12.55
N TRP A 17 -23.62 3.30 13.25
CA TRP A 17 -22.22 3.46 12.84
C TRP A 17 -21.88 2.74 11.53
N LEU A 18 -22.50 1.59 11.27
CA LEU A 18 -22.35 0.87 9.99
C LEU A 18 -22.99 1.68 8.85
N ASP A 19 -24.21 2.19 9.05
CA ASP A 19 -24.92 3.00 8.06
C ASP A 19 -24.22 4.36 7.81
N ALA A 20 -23.59 4.92 8.85
CA ALA A 20 -22.74 6.12 8.74
C ALA A 20 -21.37 5.85 8.10
N GLY A 21 -21.04 4.59 7.78
CA GLY A 21 -19.73 4.20 7.24
C GLY A 21 -18.57 4.40 8.22
N THR A 22 -18.86 4.54 9.51
CA THR A 22 -17.85 4.70 10.57
C THR A 22 -17.20 3.36 10.92
N ILE A 23 -17.95 2.26 10.78
CA ILE A 23 -17.44 0.89 10.91
C ILE A 23 -17.73 0.08 9.65
N THR A 24 -16.89 -0.91 9.38
CA THR A 24 -17.06 -1.86 8.28
C THR A 24 -18.00 -3.01 8.67
N GLN A 25 -18.56 -3.71 7.69
CA GLN A 25 -19.44 -4.87 7.91
C GLN A 25 -18.77 -5.96 8.79
N ALA A 26 -17.47 -6.19 8.61
CA ALA A 26 -16.71 -7.18 9.37
C ALA A 26 -16.54 -6.77 10.85
N GLU A 27 -16.36 -5.48 11.11
CA GLU A 27 -16.28 -4.94 12.47
C GLU A 27 -17.65 -5.01 13.17
N PHE A 28 -18.72 -4.69 12.46
CA PHE A 28 -20.09 -4.85 12.96
C PHE A 28 -20.38 -6.28 13.42
N ASP A 29 -20.05 -7.29 12.60
CA ASP A 29 -20.28 -8.70 12.94
C ASP A 29 -19.45 -9.16 14.15
N THR A 30 -18.22 -8.65 14.26
CA THR A 30 -17.33 -8.95 15.40
C THR A 30 -17.88 -8.35 16.69
N LEU A 31 -18.32 -7.09 16.66
CA LEU A 31 -18.88 -6.38 17.82
C LEU A 31 -20.24 -6.96 18.23
N LYS A 32 -21.09 -7.31 17.26
CA LYS A 32 -22.35 -8.01 17.51
C LYS A 32 -22.13 -9.37 18.18
N ARG A 33 -21.14 -10.15 17.73
CA ARG A 33 -20.77 -11.42 18.37
C ARG A 33 -20.21 -11.20 19.76
N LYS A 34 -19.42 -10.16 19.98
CA LYS A 34 -18.95 -9.85 21.34
C LYS A 34 -20.11 -9.51 22.28
N LEU A 35 -21.10 -8.76 21.81
CA LEU A 35 -22.24 -8.30 22.62
C LEU A 35 -23.20 -9.45 22.98
N LEU A 36 -23.55 -10.29 22.01
CA LEU A 36 -24.49 -11.42 22.22
C LEU A 36 -23.91 -12.56 23.05
N PHE A 37 -22.59 -12.73 23.06
CA PHE A 37 -21.93 -13.87 23.72
C PHE A 37 -21.20 -13.51 25.02
N SER A 38 -21.05 -12.22 25.36
CA SER A 38 -20.41 -11.79 26.63
C SER A 38 -21.39 -11.59 27.78
N GLU A 39 -22.71 -11.69 27.56
CA GLU A 39 -23.73 -11.37 28.58
C GLU A 39 -24.17 -12.56 29.44
N GLN A 40 -23.56 -13.74 29.24
CA GLN A 40 -23.85 -14.93 30.05
C GLN A 40 -22.74 -15.21 31.06
N THR A 41 -22.52 -14.26 31.97
CA THR A 41 -21.93 -14.56 33.29
C THR A 41 -22.77 -13.88 34.38
N PRO A 42 -23.92 -14.46 34.75
CA PRO A 42 -24.63 -14.06 35.95
C PRO A 42 -24.00 -14.75 37.15
N GLY A 43 -23.47 -13.96 38.10
CA GLY A 43 -23.21 -14.45 39.45
C GLY A 43 -21.86 -14.05 40.02
N ALA A 44 -21.84 -12.93 40.71
CA ALA A 44 -20.85 -12.62 41.73
C ALA A 44 -20.79 -13.76 42.78
N ALA A 45 -19.71 -14.51 42.77
CA ALA A 45 -19.16 -15.14 43.96
C ALA A 45 -17.94 -14.32 44.39
N ALA A 46 -17.82 -14.17 45.71
CA ALA A 46 -16.86 -13.38 46.49
C ALA A 46 -15.41 -13.28 45.92
N PRO A 47 -14.66 -12.22 46.27
CA PRO A 47 -13.28 -12.03 45.82
C PRO A 47 -12.41 -13.20 46.29
N SER A 48 -12.00 -14.05 45.35
CA SER A 48 -10.88 -14.97 45.58
C SER A 48 -9.61 -14.13 45.78
N PRO A 49 -8.77 -14.48 46.78
CA PRO A 49 -7.50 -13.79 47.02
C PRO A 49 -6.61 -13.88 45.77
N PRO A 50 -5.69 -12.90 45.59
CA PRO A 50 -4.88 -12.78 44.39
C PRO A 50 -4.15 -14.10 44.09
N PRO A 51 -4.11 -14.54 42.82
CA PRO A 51 -3.29 -15.67 42.43
C PRO A 51 -1.85 -15.37 42.82
N ALA A 52 -1.30 -16.26 43.66
CA ALA A 52 0.11 -16.26 44.01
C ALA A 52 0.93 -16.14 42.72
N ALA A 53 1.90 -15.23 42.75
CA ALA A 53 2.85 -15.02 41.67
C ALA A 53 3.36 -16.37 41.13
N PRO A 54 3.48 -16.54 39.81
CA PRO A 54 4.15 -17.71 39.27
C PRO A 54 5.54 -17.81 39.91
N PRO A 55 5.99 -19.03 40.28
CA PRO A 55 7.31 -19.22 40.86
C PRO A 55 8.34 -18.59 39.92
N VAL A 56 9.10 -17.64 40.48
CA VAL A 56 10.28 -17.09 39.84
C VAL A 56 11.13 -18.29 39.39
N PRO A 57 11.46 -18.42 38.09
CA PRO A 57 12.38 -19.46 37.66
C PRO A 57 13.68 -19.31 38.45
N PRO A 58 14.33 -20.42 38.85
CA PRO A 58 15.57 -20.34 39.60
C PRO A 58 16.54 -19.46 38.82
N VAL A 59 17.01 -18.40 39.48
CA VAL A 59 18.19 -17.64 39.07
C VAL A 59 19.33 -18.65 39.04
N VAL A 60 19.61 -19.17 37.86
CA VAL A 60 20.85 -19.88 37.58
C VAL A 60 21.92 -18.81 37.61
N THR A 61 22.55 -18.66 38.76
CA THR A 61 23.80 -17.93 38.91
C THR A 61 24.79 -18.47 37.88
N PRO A 62 25.30 -17.64 36.95
CA PRO A 62 26.40 -18.07 36.10
C PRO A 62 27.58 -18.45 37.00
N PRO A 63 28.28 -19.57 36.71
CA PRO A 63 29.45 -19.96 37.47
C PRO A 63 30.51 -18.87 37.36
N ALA A 64 31.10 -18.55 38.51
CA ALA A 64 32.25 -17.66 38.63
C ALA A 64 33.32 -18.05 37.60
N ALA A 65 33.56 -17.15 36.65
CA ALA A 65 34.65 -17.31 35.70
C ALA A 65 35.97 -17.32 36.49
N ALA A 66 36.61 -18.48 36.48
CA ALA A 66 37.95 -18.66 37.00
C ALA A 66 38.91 -17.77 36.21
N VAL A 67 39.66 -16.96 36.97
CA VAL A 67 40.78 -16.17 36.49
C VAL A 67 41.88 -17.13 36.01
N PRO A 68 42.31 -17.12 34.73
CA PRO A 68 43.50 -17.83 34.32
C PRO A 68 44.77 -17.07 34.76
N PRO A 69 45.87 -17.77 35.08
CA PRO A 69 47.08 -17.19 35.60
C PRO A 69 47.87 -16.42 34.54
N LEU A 70 48.51 -15.33 34.97
CA LEU A 70 49.60 -14.67 34.25
C LEU A 70 50.72 -15.69 33.93
N GLY A 71 50.98 -15.94 32.65
CA GLY A 71 52.24 -16.49 32.13
C GLY A 71 52.75 -15.52 31.06
N SER A 72 53.72 -14.68 31.37
CA SER A 72 55.17 -14.90 31.27
C SER A 72 55.73 -14.76 29.84
N LEU A 73 56.53 -13.70 29.72
CA LEU A 73 57.39 -13.21 28.65
C LEU A 73 58.21 -14.27 27.90
N ALA A 74 58.19 -14.21 26.56
CA ALA A 74 59.29 -14.54 25.63
C ALA A 74 58.92 -13.96 24.25
N ASP A 75 59.39 -12.76 23.88
CA ASP A 75 60.63 -12.50 23.14
C ASP A 75 60.71 -13.25 21.79
N THR A 76 60.34 -12.57 20.71
CA THR A 76 60.68 -12.96 19.33
C THR A 76 60.89 -11.70 18.48
N PRO A 77 62.00 -11.59 17.73
CA PRO A 77 62.44 -10.35 17.06
C PRO A 77 61.67 -10.02 15.76
N PRO A 78 61.76 -8.77 15.26
CA PRO A 78 60.97 -8.29 14.13
C PRO A 78 61.53 -8.74 12.78
N ALA A 79 60.64 -9.21 11.89
CA ALA A 79 60.94 -9.42 10.47
C ALA A 79 60.79 -8.09 9.68
N PRO A 80 61.61 -7.85 8.64
CA PRO A 80 61.65 -6.57 7.92
C PRO A 80 60.43 -6.33 7.02
N PRO A 81 60.12 -5.06 6.69
CA PRO A 81 58.96 -4.70 5.87
C PRO A 81 59.14 -5.12 4.41
N VAL A 82 58.20 -5.92 3.90
CA VAL A 82 58.05 -6.17 2.46
C VAL A 82 57.47 -4.91 1.82
N VAL A 83 58.32 -4.23 1.04
CA VAL A 83 57.91 -3.16 0.13
C VAL A 83 57.09 -3.79 -0.99
N MET A 84 55.77 -3.66 -0.95
CA MET A 84 54.95 -3.91 -2.14
C MET A 84 54.80 -2.59 -2.92
N THR A 85 55.49 -2.56 -4.06
CA THR A 85 55.31 -1.65 -5.17
C THR A 85 53.85 -1.53 -5.59
N PRO A 86 53.32 -0.32 -5.87
CA PRO A 86 52.02 -0.17 -6.48
C PRO A 86 52.09 -0.60 -7.95
N LEU A 87 51.46 -1.73 -8.28
CA LEU A 87 51.20 -2.11 -9.66
C LEU A 87 50.09 -1.18 -10.18
N VAL A 88 50.49 -0.16 -10.92
CA VAL A 88 49.60 0.61 -11.79
C VAL A 88 49.14 -0.33 -12.91
N SER A 89 47.99 -0.95 -12.72
CA SER A 89 47.27 -1.63 -13.80
C SER A 89 46.44 -0.59 -14.54
N GLU A 90 47.01 -0.12 -15.64
CA GLU A 90 46.35 0.63 -16.70
C GLU A 90 45.23 -0.24 -17.30
N PRO A 91 43.97 0.22 -17.38
CA PRO A 91 42.93 -0.54 -18.07
C PRO A 91 43.16 -0.47 -19.58
N GLU A 92 43.63 -1.58 -20.15
CA GLU A 92 43.60 -1.86 -21.58
C GLU A 92 42.19 -1.58 -22.14
N ARG A 93 42.14 -0.73 -23.17
CA ARG A 93 40.94 -0.48 -23.94
C ARG A 93 40.51 -1.78 -24.63
N PRO A 94 39.23 -2.19 -24.57
CA PRO A 94 38.76 -3.32 -25.35
C PRO A 94 38.88 -2.97 -26.84
N VAL A 95 39.68 -3.77 -27.54
CA VAL A 95 39.73 -3.79 -29.00
C VAL A 95 38.36 -4.25 -29.51
N THR A 96 37.68 -3.38 -30.25
CA THR A 96 36.48 -3.70 -31.02
C THR A 96 36.72 -4.91 -31.92
N PRO A 97 35.86 -5.95 -31.88
CA PRO A 97 35.93 -7.04 -32.85
C PRO A 97 35.58 -6.55 -34.26
N PRO A 98 36.15 -7.17 -35.31
CA PRO A 98 35.85 -6.82 -36.70
C PRO A 98 34.38 -7.07 -37.03
N ILE A 99 33.76 -6.10 -37.70
CA ILE A 99 32.41 -6.18 -38.26
C ILE A 99 32.37 -7.36 -39.23
N ALA A 100 31.69 -8.44 -38.82
CA ALA A 100 31.27 -9.48 -39.75
C ALA A 100 30.10 -8.94 -40.58
N GLU A 101 30.28 -8.93 -41.90
CA GLU A 101 29.22 -8.61 -42.86
C GLU A 101 28.00 -9.51 -42.62
N LEU A 102 26.87 -8.87 -42.31
CA LEU A 102 25.56 -9.52 -42.25
C LEU A 102 25.20 -10.08 -43.65
N PRO A 103 24.70 -11.33 -43.74
CA PRO A 103 24.21 -11.87 -45.00
C PRO A 103 22.98 -11.10 -45.50
N PRO A 104 22.73 -11.08 -46.83
CA PRO A 104 21.62 -10.35 -47.43
C PRO A 104 20.27 -10.87 -46.91
N VAL A 105 19.46 -9.94 -46.40
CA VAL A 105 18.09 -10.20 -45.95
C VAL A 105 17.25 -10.67 -47.15
N PRO A 106 16.56 -11.82 -47.07
CA PRO A 106 15.68 -12.27 -48.14
C PRO A 106 14.47 -11.33 -48.30
N PRO A 107 13.90 -11.21 -49.50
CA PRO A 107 12.76 -10.31 -49.74
C PRO A 107 11.55 -10.71 -48.88
N THR A 108 11.04 -9.73 -48.14
CA THR A 108 9.80 -9.81 -47.37
C THR A 108 8.65 -10.23 -48.29
N VAL A 109 8.19 -11.47 -48.14
CA VAL A 109 6.94 -11.94 -48.75
C VAL A 109 5.79 -11.23 -48.05
N ALA A 110 5.02 -10.46 -48.82
CA ALA A 110 3.82 -9.79 -48.34
C ALA A 110 2.84 -10.82 -47.74
N PRO A 111 2.20 -10.53 -46.59
CA PRO A 111 1.23 -11.43 -46.00
C PRO A 111 0.01 -11.61 -46.93
N PRO A 112 -0.59 -12.81 -46.97
CA PRO A 112 -1.79 -13.06 -47.76
C PRO A 112 -2.94 -12.18 -47.27
N VAL A 113 -3.58 -11.50 -48.21
CA VAL A 113 -4.82 -10.73 -48.00
C VAL A 113 -5.88 -11.70 -47.49
N VAL A 114 -6.23 -11.58 -46.21
CA VAL A 114 -7.34 -12.32 -45.61
C VAL A 114 -8.64 -11.72 -46.16
N PRO A 115 -9.57 -12.53 -46.70
CA PRO A 115 -10.86 -12.04 -47.17
C PRO A 115 -11.66 -11.43 -46.02
N ILE A 116 -12.08 -10.19 -46.22
CA ILE A 116 -12.90 -9.39 -45.31
C ILE A 116 -14.25 -10.10 -45.16
N ASN A 117 -14.51 -10.63 -43.97
CA ASN A 117 -15.80 -11.21 -43.61
C ASN A 117 -16.80 -10.05 -43.39
N PRO A 118 -17.98 -10.02 -44.05
CA PRO A 118 -18.93 -8.94 -43.88
C PRO A 118 -19.46 -8.89 -42.44
N VAL A 119 -19.24 -7.74 -41.80
CA VAL A 119 -19.74 -7.40 -40.46
C VAL A 119 -21.28 -7.33 -40.54
N PRO A 120 -22.04 -8.05 -39.70
CA PRO A 120 -23.49 -7.89 -39.63
C PRO A 120 -23.85 -6.49 -39.10
N PRO A 121 -24.99 -5.90 -39.52
CA PRO A 121 -25.38 -4.56 -39.11
C PRO A 121 -25.57 -4.50 -37.60
N THR A 122 -24.83 -3.59 -36.97
CA THR A 122 -24.98 -3.21 -35.57
C THR A 122 -26.39 -2.64 -35.38
N GLU A 123 -27.27 -3.37 -34.70
CA GLU A 123 -28.52 -2.81 -34.19
C GLU A 123 -28.19 -1.76 -33.13
N THR A 124 -28.35 -0.50 -33.52
CA THR A 124 -28.29 0.67 -32.65
C THR A 124 -29.45 0.63 -31.65
N TYR A 125 -29.27 -0.12 -30.55
CA TYR A 125 -30.14 0.00 -29.39
C TYR A 125 -29.88 1.33 -28.70
N SER A 126 -30.66 2.33 -29.10
CA SER A 126 -30.77 3.62 -28.41
C SER A 126 -31.55 3.41 -27.12
N TYR A 127 -30.86 3.10 -26.02
CA TYR A 127 -31.46 3.22 -24.70
C TYR A 127 -31.60 4.71 -24.36
N THR A 128 -32.71 5.31 -24.77
CA THR A 128 -33.20 6.57 -24.22
C THR A 128 -33.56 6.30 -22.76
N ARG A 129 -32.60 6.51 -21.85
CA ARG A 129 -32.85 6.56 -20.42
C ARG A 129 -33.65 7.82 -20.16
N GLU A 130 -34.96 7.68 -20.02
CA GLU A 130 -35.83 8.74 -19.51
C GLU A 130 -35.28 9.19 -18.14
N ARG A 131 -34.65 10.36 -18.15
CA ARG A 131 -34.27 11.10 -16.95
C ARG A 131 -35.57 11.65 -16.36
N PRO A 132 -35.97 11.28 -15.13
CA PRO A 132 -37.08 11.95 -14.45
C PRO A 132 -36.76 13.44 -14.38
N ALA A 133 -37.71 14.26 -14.83
CA ALA A 133 -37.61 15.70 -14.82
C ALA A 133 -37.24 16.20 -13.41
N GLU A 134 -36.10 16.87 -13.29
CA GLU A 134 -35.76 17.66 -12.12
C GLU A 134 -36.80 18.78 -12.01
N SER A 135 -37.52 18.81 -10.88
CA SER A 135 -38.44 19.89 -10.54
C SER A 135 -37.66 21.19 -10.41
N ILE A 136 -37.95 22.11 -11.33
CA ILE A 136 -37.52 23.51 -11.30
C ILE A 136 -38.04 24.12 -9.99
N TYR A 137 -37.15 24.29 -9.01
CA TYR A 137 -37.41 25.17 -7.88
C TYR A 137 -37.22 26.61 -8.34
N THR A 138 -38.35 27.24 -8.67
CA THR A 138 -38.47 28.69 -8.81
C THR A 138 -38.12 29.34 -7.47
N ASN A 139 -37.04 30.13 -7.45
CA ASN A 139 -36.73 31.05 -6.36
C ASN A 139 -37.89 32.04 -6.18
N ALA A 140 -38.58 31.97 -5.05
CA ALA A 140 -39.46 33.02 -4.56
C ALA A 140 -38.75 33.78 -3.41
N PRO A 141 -39.07 35.07 -3.20
CA PRO A 141 -38.27 35.95 -2.37
C PRO A 141 -38.49 35.68 -0.87
N THR A 142 -37.43 35.94 -0.12
CA THR A 142 -37.35 35.90 1.34
C THR A 142 -38.41 36.81 1.98
N GLU A 143 -39.48 36.24 2.52
CA GLU A 143 -40.27 36.88 3.56
C GLU A 143 -39.78 36.40 4.93
N SER A 144 -39.28 37.37 5.68
CA SER A 144 -39.02 37.35 7.10
C SER A 144 -40.27 36.91 7.88
N PHE A 145 -40.16 35.81 8.64
CA PHE A 145 -41.15 35.44 9.66
C PHE A 145 -40.49 35.33 11.04
N GLU A 146 -40.81 36.35 11.81
CA GLU A 146 -41.10 36.43 13.24
C GLU A 146 -41.32 35.08 13.95
N ALA A 147 -40.72 34.97 15.13
CA ALA A 147 -40.96 33.91 16.09
C ALA A 147 -42.43 33.90 16.53
N ASN A 148 -43.19 32.89 16.12
CA ASN A 148 -44.51 32.62 16.68
C ASN A 148 -44.73 31.11 16.88
N GLU A 149 -45.38 30.83 18.01
CA GLU A 149 -45.77 29.56 18.62
C GLU A 149 -45.82 28.28 17.77
N LEU A 150 -45.28 27.20 18.36
CA LEU A 150 -45.53 25.81 18.01
C LEU A 150 -47.04 25.55 17.80
N PRO A 151 -47.47 25.11 16.60
CA PRO A 151 -48.75 24.43 16.44
C PRO A 151 -48.61 22.96 16.83
N ASP A 152 -49.59 22.46 17.59
CA ASP A 152 -49.82 21.04 17.89
C ASP A 152 -49.69 20.16 16.63
N GLU A 153 -48.97 19.05 16.76
CA GLU A 153 -48.80 18.03 15.73
C GLU A 153 -50.16 17.44 15.31
N PRO A 154 -50.49 17.41 14.00
CA PRO A 154 -51.66 16.71 13.52
C PRO A 154 -51.44 15.19 13.51
N ASP A 155 -52.43 14.50 14.07
CA ASP A 155 -52.63 13.06 14.19
C ASP A 155 -51.95 12.16 13.14
N GLU A 156 -51.27 11.12 13.65
CA GLU A 156 -50.75 9.96 12.93
C GLU A 156 -51.80 9.34 12.00
N THR A 157 -51.68 9.60 10.70
CA THR A 157 -52.42 8.81 9.71
C THR A 157 -51.89 7.37 9.70
N PRO A 158 -52.75 6.34 9.88
CA PRO A 158 -52.31 4.96 9.95
C PRO A 158 -51.62 4.54 8.66
N TYR A 159 -50.36 4.12 8.77
CA TYR A 159 -49.55 3.62 7.66
C TYR A 159 -50.22 2.41 7.01
N VAL A 160 -50.79 2.62 5.81
CA VAL A 160 -51.33 1.53 4.98
C VAL A 160 -50.18 0.96 4.16
N ALA A 161 -49.71 -0.23 4.55
CA ALA A 161 -48.64 -0.92 3.84
C ALA A 161 -49.05 -1.22 2.39
N PRO A 162 -48.19 -0.93 1.39
CA PRO A 162 -48.45 -1.24 -0.01
C PRO A 162 -48.75 -2.73 -0.21
N ALA A 163 -49.76 -3.05 -1.03
CA ALA A 163 -50.17 -4.43 -1.31
C ALA A 163 -48.98 -5.24 -1.88
N ARG A 164 -48.51 -6.23 -1.11
CA ARG A 164 -47.38 -7.07 -1.49
C ARG A 164 -47.74 -7.92 -2.71
N ASN A 165 -46.98 -7.78 -3.78
CA ASN A 165 -47.10 -8.62 -4.97
C ASN A 165 -46.66 -10.05 -4.62
N PRO A 166 -47.56 -11.06 -4.67
CA PRO A 166 -47.24 -12.43 -4.28
C PRO A 166 -46.13 -13.05 -5.14
N LEU A 167 -45.95 -12.56 -6.37
CA LEU A 167 -44.91 -13.04 -7.28
C LEU A 167 -43.50 -12.69 -6.77
N SER A 168 -43.32 -11.54 -6.12
CA SER A 168 -42.04 -11.17 -5.51
C SER A 168 -41.68 -12.11 -4.36
N THR A 169 -42.66 -12.48 -3.53
CA THR A 169 -42.48 -13.45 -2.45
C THR A 169 -42.06 -14.82 -2.99
N VAL A 170 -42.69 -15.30 -4.06
CA VAL A 170 -42.34 -16.59 -4.68
C VAL A 170 -40.91 -16.56 -5.24
N LEU A 171 -40.51 -15.47 -5.90
CA LEU A 171 -39.14 -15.32 -6.42
C LEU A 171 -38.09 -15.26 -5.32
N ILE A 172 -38.37 -14.53 -4.22
CA ILE A 172 -37.44 -14.43 -3.08
C ILE A 172 -37.28 -15.81 -2.42
N VAL A 173 -38.37 -16.51 -2.13
CA VAL A 173 -38.33 -17.84 -1.50
C VAL A 173 -37.65 -18.86 -2.42
N GLY A 174 -37.97 -18.84 -3.72
CA GLY A 174 -37.33 -19.71 -4.71
C GLY A 174 -35.84 -19.46 -4.85
N GLY A 175 -35.41 -18.19 -4.86
CA GLY A 175 -34.00 -17.80 -4.93
C GLY A 175 -33.20 -18.26 -3.71
N ILE A 176 -33.77 -18.15 -2.52
CA ILE A 176 -33.14 -18.64 -1.28
C ILE A 176 -32.97 -20.17 -1.33
N LEU A 177 -34.00 -20.91 -1.76
CA LEU A 177 -33.92 -22.37 -1.89
C LEU A 177 -32.88 -22.82 -2.93
N ALA A 178 -32.80 -22.13 -4.07
CA ALA A 178 -31.79 -22.41 -5.09
C ALA A 178 -30.37 -22.14 -4.59
N LEU A 179 -30.16 -21.03 -3.87
CA LEU A 179 -28.87 -20.69 -3.27
C LEU A 179 -28.44 -21.71 -2.21
N LEU A 180 -29.37 -22.15 -1.35
CA LEU A 180 -29.09 -23.20 -0.36
C LEU A 180 -28.75 -24.55 -1.02
N ALA A 181 -29.45 -24.91 -2.10
CA ALA A 181 -29.14 -26.12 -2.87
C ALA A 181 -27.74 -26.05 -3.52
N LEU A 182 -27.34 -24.88 -4.03
CA LEU A 182 -26.00 -24.67 -4.59
C LEU A 182 -24.91 -24.79 -3.53
N ILE A 183 -25.12 -24.20 -2.34
CA ILE A 183 -24.19 -24.32 -1.21
C ILE A 183 -24.07 -25.78 -0.78
N ALA A 184 -25.20 -26.49 -0.62
CA ALA A 184 -25.20 -27.91 -0.30
C ALA A 184 -24.43 -28.72 -1.34
N TYR A 185 -24.67 -28.47 -2.64
CA TYR A 185 -23.96 -29.11 -3.74
C TYR A 185 -22.44 -28.86 -3.69
N LEU A 186 -21.99 -27.63 -3.45
CA LEU A 186 -20.57 -27.30 -3.33
C LEU A 186 -19.92 -27.95 -2.10
N THR A 187 -20.64 -28.04 -0.98
CA THR A 187 -20.11 -28.69 0.24
C THR A 187 -20.06 -30.21 0.15
N LEU A 188 -20.96 -30.83 -0.62
CA LEU A 188 -21.05 -32.28 -0.74
C LEU A 188 -20.30 -32.84 -1.96
N GLY A 189 -20.14 -32.05 -3.02
CA GLY A 189 -19.68 -32.51 -4.33
C GLY A 189 -18.19 -32.35 -4.66
N ASN A 190 -17.36 -31.80 -3.77
CA ASN A 190 -16.00 -31.37 -4.15
C ASN A 190 -14.86 -31.86 -3.24
N ARG A 191 -14.94 -33.09 -2.70
CA ARG A 191 -13.87 -33.67 -1.84
C ARG A 191 -13.04 -34.80 -2.46
N GLU A 192 -13.22 -35.16 -3.73
CA GLU A 192 -12.51 -36.32 -4.32
C GLU A 192 -11.36 -35.99 -5.29
N SER A 193 -10.96 -34.74 -5.46
CA SER A 193 -9.96 -34.37 -6.49
C SER A 193 -8.70 -33.66 -6.00
N GLU A 194 -8.15 -34.01 -4.82
CA GLU A 194 -6.80 -33.56 -4.41
C GLU A 194 -5.92 -34.63 -3.71
N HIS A 195 -6.27 -35.91 -3.82
CA HIS A 195 -5.43 -37.02 -3.33
C HIS A 195 -4.62 -37.73 -4.42
N LEU A 196 -4.13 -36.99 -5.43
CA LEU A 196 -3.14 -37.52 -6.36
C LEU A 196 -1.89 -36.64 -6.39
N SER A 197 -0.77 -37.26 -6.05
CA SER A 197 0.63 -36.84 -6.23
C SER A 197 1.26 -35.85 -5.24
N SER A 198 1.57 -36.34 -4.03
CA SER A 198 2.84 -36.00 -3.34
C SER A 198 3.18 -37.09 -2.30
N GLN A 199 3.26 -38.35 -2.75
CA GLN A 199 4.06 -39.37 -2.06
C GLN A 199 5.36 -39.58 -2.86
N SER A 200 6.32 -38.72 -2.59
CA SER A 200 7.74 -38.95 -2.86
C SER A 200 8.55 -38.35 -1.71
N ARG A 201 8.20 -38.77 -0.48
CA ARG A 201 9.06 -38.63 0.68
C ARG A 201 9.85 -39.94 0.80
N THR A 202 11.04 -39.95 0.23
CA THR A 202 11.97 -41.08 0.31
C THR A 202 12.54 -41.12 1.73
N GLU A 203 12.19 -42.13 2.52
CA GLU A 203 12.70 -42.39 3.87
C GLU A 203 14.17 -42.89 3.89
N ALA A 204 14.97 -42.57 2.87
CA ALA A 204 16.33 -43.09 2.71
C ALA A 204 17.45 -42.06 2.94
N ASP A 205 17.14 -40.79 3.22
CA ASP A 205 18.15 -39.73 3.29
C ASP A 205 18.21 -39.01 4.66
N SER A 206 18.21 -39.81 5.72
CA SER A 206 18.60 -39.36 7.07
C SER A 206 19.88 -40.07 7.51
N VAL A 207 20.94 -39.94 6.69
CA VAL A 207 22.29 -40.13 7.19
C VAL A 207 22.59 -38.94 8.09
N SER A 208 22.53 -39.19 9.39
CA SER A 208 23.03 -38.33 10.45
C SER A 208 24.49 -37.98 10.15
N THR A 209 24.73 -36.84 9.51
CA THR A 209 26.07 -36.29 9.38
C THR A 209 26.41 -35.65 10.72
N THR A 210 27.42 -36.23 11.37
CA THR A 210 28.06 -35.64 12.54
C THR A 210 28.67 -34.31 12.07
N PRO A 211 28.29 -33.15 12.63
CA PRO A 211 28.85 -31.89 12.20
C PRO A 211 30.37 -31.91 12.48
N GLU A 212 31.15 -31.87 11.40
CA GLU A 212 32.59 -31.71 11.47
C GLU A 212 32.88 -30.33 12.06
N VAL A 213 33.40 -30.33 13.29
CA VAL A 213 33.89 -29.14 13.97
C VAL A 213 35.20 -28.75 13.30
N GLY A 214 35.10 -28.01 12.19
CA GLY A 214 36.23 -27.31 11.60
C GLY A 214 36.75 -26.22 12.55
N PRO A 215 38.04 -25.86 12.47
CA PRO A 215 38.63 -24.83 13.31
C PRO A 215 37.87 -23.52 13.08
N GLN A 216 37.23 -23.04 14.15
CA GLN A 216 36.63 -21.71 14.18
C GLN A 216 37.72 -20.71 13.79
N ALA A 217 37.50 -20.05 12.65
CA ALA A 217 38.32 -18.92 12.24
C ALA A 217 38.38 -17.93 13.41
N GLU A 218 39.60 -17.47 13.68
CA GLU A 218 39.91 -16.50 14.70
C GLU A 218 38.91 -15.35 14.64
N GLN A 219 38.22 -15.15 15.76
CA GLN A 219 37.34 -14.03 16.01
C GLN A 219 38.17 -12.75 15.80
N ILE A 220 37.90 -12.04 14.71
CA ILE A 220 38.52 -10.74 14.42
C ILE A 220 38.11 -9.80 15.55
N ASP A 221 39.08 -9.52 16.42
CA ASP A 221 38.96 -8.56 17.51
C ASP A 221 38.92 -7.16 16.88
N LEU A 222 37.72 -6.59 16.79
CA LEU A 222 37.55 -5.23 16.29
C LEU A 222 38.19 -4.26 17.29
N PRO A 223 39.05 -3.33 16.85
CA PRO A 223 39.68 -2.37 17.74
C PRO A 223 38.62 -1.47 18.43
N PRO A 224 38.87 -1.03 19.67
CA PRO A 224 37.94 -0.21 20.42
C PRO A 224 37.63 1.09 19.67
N ALA A 225 36.34 1.40 19.56
CA ALA A 225 35.82 2.62 18.99
C ALA A 225 36.49 3.85 19.63
N ALA A 226 37.23 4.60 18.81
CA ALA A 226 37.76 5.89 19.19
C ALA A 226 36.59 6.85 19.51
N ALA A 227 36.76 7.59 20.60
CA ALA A 227 35.81 8.56 21.11
C ALA A 227 35.35 9.56 20.04
N PRO A 228 34.11 10.07 20.12
CA PRO A 228 33.59 11.03 19.16
C PRO A 228 34.42 12.32 19.18
N GLU A 229 35.03 12.63 18.04
CA GLU A 229 35.61 13.95 17.80
C GLU A 229 34.50 15.01 17.91
N THR A 230 34.62 15.86 18.93
CA THR A 230 33.82 17.06 19.08
C THR A 230 34.18 18.06 17.97
N VAL A 231 33.49 17.99 16.84
CA VAL A 231 33.56 19.03 15.81
C VAL A 231 32.94 20.30 16.37
N ARG A 232 33.79 21.26 16.75
CA ARG A 232 33.42 22.63 17.09
C ARG A 232 33.01 23.34 15.79
N VAL A 233 31.72 23.31 15.47
CA VAL A 233 31.14 24.18 14.44
C VAL A 233 31.17 25.61 14.97
N ALA A 234 32.02 26.43 14.37
CA ALA A 234 32.06 27.87 14.59
C ALA A 234 30.76 28.51 14.04
N PRO A 235 30.11 29.45 14.76
CA PRO A 235 28.96 30.18 14.25
C PRO A 235 29.37 31.07 13.07
N VAL A 236 28.75 30.87 11.91
CA VAL A 236 28.81 31.81 10.79
C VAL A 236 28.00 33.05 11.16
N VAL A 237 28.69 34.18 11.21
CA VAL A 237 28.17 35.52 11.46
C VAL A 237 27.32 35.97 10.27
N PRO A 238 26.11 36.52 10.47
CA PRO A 238 25.33 37.10 9.38
C PRO A 238 25.91 38.45 8.93
N PRO A 239 25.96 38.77 7.62
CA PRO A 239 26.26 40.12 7.18
C PRO A 239 25.06 41.06 7.45
N THR A 240 25.35 42.08 8.25
CA THR A 240 24.50 43.21 8.60
C THR A 240 24.68 44.37 7.60
N THR A 241 23.54 44.97 7.21
CA THR A 241 23.30 46.33 6.66
C THR A 241 23.80 46.74 5.27
N ALA A 242 22.86 47.25 4.44
CA ALA A 242 22.78 48.69 4.09
C ALA A 242 21.41 49.04 3.45
N PRO A 243 20.97 50.32 3.50
CA PRO A 243 19.57 50.75 3.38
C PRO A 243 19.15 51.23 1.96
N ALA A 244 17.83 51.50 1.86
CA ALA A 244 17.08 52.03 0.73
C ALA A 244 17.65 53.29 0.05
N PRO A 245 17.13 53.64 -1.13
CA PRO A 245 16.42 54.91 -1.19
C PRO A 245 15.01 54.84 -1.81
N ASP A 246 14.19 55.75 -1.29
CA ASP A 246 12.93 56.26 -1.81
C ASP A 246 12.96 56.57 -3.31
N THR A 247 11.87 56.25 -4.01
CA THR A 247 11.30 57.15 -5.02
C THR A 247 9.79 57.00 -5.02
N ALA A 248 9.12 57.95 -4.38
CA ALA A 248 7.72 58.25 -4.60
C ALA A 248 7.54 58.85 -6.00
N THR A 249 6.56 58.37 -6.75
CA THR A 249 5.82 59.20 -7.71
C THR A 249 4.38 58.71 -7.76
N THR A 250 3.52 59.52 -7.18
CA THR A 250 2.06 59.46 -7.27
C THR A 250 1.65 60.15 -8.57
N ALA A 251 0.84 59.51 -9.41
CA ALA A 251 0.05 60.17 -10.44
C ALA A 251 -1.29 59.43 -10.62
N PRO A 252 -2.44 60.13 -10.68
CA PRO A 252 -3.77 59.53 -10.53
C PRO A 252 -4.43 59.12 -11.87
N ALA A 253 -5.27 58.09 -11.75
CA ALA A 253 -6.50 57.76 -12.50
C ALA A 253 -6.59 58.07 -14.01
N SER A 254 -6.67 57.00 -14.80
CA SER A 254 -7.47 56.96 -16.03
C SER A 254 -8.23 55.65 -16.09
N ALA A 255 -9.55 55.72 -15.91
CA ALA A 255 -10.48 54.62 -16.15
C ALA A 255 -10.70 54.49 -17.67
N ALA A 256 -10.41 53.31 -18.21
CA ALA A 256 -10.73 52.89 -19.58
C ALA A 256 -10.84 51.35 -19.61
N PRO A 257 -11.56 50.78 -20.60
CA PRO A 257 -12.52 49.71 -20.41
C PRO A 257 -11.91 48.31 -20.27
N THR A 258 -12.68 47.45 -19.63
CA THR A 258 -12.50 46.01 -19.46
C THR A 258 -12.19 45.31 -20.78
N GLU A 259 -10.91 45.17 -21.12
CA GLU A 259 -10.45 44.14 -22.04
C GLU A 259 -10.46 42.81 -21.27
N THR A 260 -11.33 41.91 -21.73
CA THR A 260 -11.43 40.52 -21.33
C THR A 260 -10.08 39.86 -21.56
N THR A 261 -9.22 39.89 -20.53
CA THR A 261 -7.97 39.15 -20.49
C THR A 261 -8.33 37.67 -20.61
N PRO A 262 -7.88 36.95 -21.64
CA PRO A 262 -8.04 35.50 -21.71
C PRO A 262 -7.50 34.90 -20.43
N ALA A 263 -8.33 34.09 -19.76
CA ALA A 263 -7.95 33.38 -18.54
C ALA A 263 -6.56 32.74 -18.75
N ALA A 264 -5.62 33.07 -17.87
CA ALA A 264 -4.33 32.40 -17.83
C ALA A 264 -4.58 30.89 -17.84
N PRO A 265 -3.89 30.12 -18.70
CA PRO A 265 -4.07 28.67 -18.76
C PRO A 265 -3.87 28.09 -17.36
N ALA A 266 -4.80 27.22 -16.96
CA ALA A 266 -4.70 26.47 -15.71
C ALA A 266 -3.30 25.83 -15.63
N PRO A 267 -2.68 25.77 -14.45
CA PRO A 267 -1.32 25.24 -14.26
C PRO A 267 -1.12 23.94 -15.04
N ASP A 268 -0.07 23.94 -15.85
CA ASP A 268 0.20 22.98 -16.92
C ASP A 268 0.11 21.51 -16.43
N ASP A 269 -0.91 20.78 -16.88
CA ASP A 269 -1.06 19.34 -16.61
C ASP A 269 0.18 18.52 -16.99
N SER A 270 0.97 19.03 -17.94
CA SER A 270 2.26 18.44 -18.33
C SER A 270 3.28 18.48 -17.19
N ALA A 271 3.41 19.60 -16.48
CA ALA A 271 4.36 19.75 -15.36
C ALA A 271 3.96 18.85 -14.18
N VAL A 272 2.65 18.76 -13.90
CA VAL A 272 2.08 17.86 -12.89
C VAL A 272 2.39 16.40 -13.24
N ARG A 273 2.14 16.00 -14.49
CA ARG A 273 2.44 14.66 -14.99
C ARG A 273 3.92 14.32 -14.83
N SER A 274 4.82 15.17 -15.32
CA SER A 274 6.26 14.94 -15.22
C SER A 274 6.73 14.81 -13.77
N ARG A 275 6.13 15.57 -12.84
CA ARG A 275 6.45 15.47 -11.41
C ARG A 275 6.02 14.13 -10.81
N ILE A 276 4.80 13.66 -11.15
CA ILE A 276 4.26 12.39 -10.69
C ILE A 276 5.08 11.22 -11.26
N GLU A 277 5.36 11.24 -12.56
CA GLU A 277 6.17 10.22 -13.23
C GLU A 277 7.58 10.13 -12.62
N SER A 278 8.23 11.28 -12.41
CA SER A 278 9.53 11.32 -11.75
C SER A 278 9.49 10.76 -10.33
N THR A 279 8.44 11.08 -9.56
CA THR A 279 8.29 10.58 -8.18
C THR A 279 8.05 9.07 -8.15
N LEU A 280 7.22 8.54 -9.05
CA LEU A 280 6.98 7.10 -9.15
C LEU A 280 8.21 6.35 -9.65
N SER A 281 8.92 6.89 -10.63
CA SER A 281 10.16 6.29 -11.12
C SER A 281 11.22 6.20 -10.02
N ALA A 282 11.42 7.27 -9.25
CA ALA A 282 12.33 7.25 -8.09
C ALA A 282 11.86 6.26 -7.01
N TYR A 283 10.55 6.21 -6.73
CA TYR A 283 9.96 5.23 -5.80
C TYR A 283 10.27 3.79 -6.20
N TYR A 284 10.04 3.42 -7.47
CA TYR A 284 10.31 2.06 -7.95
C TYR A 284 11.80 1.75 -8.03
N GLU A 285 12.65 2.72 -8.32
CA GLU A 285 14.11 2.55 -8.32
C GLU A 285 14.62 2.19 -6.91
N ASP A 286 14.17 2.94 -5.90
CA ASP A 286 14.52 2.68 -4.51
C ASP A 286 13.87 1.40 -3.95
N LEU A 287 12.77 0.93 -4.54
CA LEU A 287 12.08 -0.31 -4.12
C LEU A 287 12.79 -1.59 -4.61
N LYS A 288 13.76 -1.49 -5.53
CA LYS A 288 14.46 -2.67 -6.08
C LYS A 288 15.27 -3.44 -5.04
N ALA A 289 15.81 -2.74 -4.05
CA ALA A 289 16.65 -3.32 -3.01
C ALA A 289 16.58 -2.53 -1.71
N ALA A 290 16.86 -3.21 -0.58
CA ALA A 290 17.06 -2.54 0.69
C ALA A 290 18.40 -1.77 0.69
N PRO A 291 18.50 -0.63 1.41
CA PRO A 291 17.49 -0.03 2.28
C PRO A 291 16.50 0.87 1.53
N PHE A 292 15.22 0.76 1.86
CA PHE A 292 14.16 1.64 1.36
C PHE A 292 13.73 2.69 2.39
N SER A 293 13.45 3.91 1.94
CA SER A 293 13.03 5.03 2.79
C SER A 293 11.63 5.52 2.43
N ALA A 294 10.60 4.94 3.04
CA ALA A 294 9.21 5.32 2.81
C ALA A 294 8.95 6.82 3.08
N THR A 295 9.65 7.44 4.04
CA THR A 295 9.50 8.87 4.36
C THR A 295 9.79 9.78 3.14
N GLN A 296 10.61 9.32 2.19
CA GLN A 296 10.90 10.03 0.95
C GLN A 296 9.73 10.06 -0.03
N TYR A 297 8.82 9.08 0.01
CA TYR A 297 7.77 8.93 -1.00
C TYR A 297 6.37 9.09 -0.44
N PHE A 298 6.16 8.68 0.81
CA PHE A 298 4.84 8.67 1.43
C PHE A 298 4.56 9.93 2.26
N SER A 299 3.28 10.28 2.34
CA SER A 299 2.80 11.32 3.25
C SER A 299 2.98 10.85 4.71
N PRO A 300 3.06 11.77 5.70
CA PRO A 300 3.21 11.38 7.12
C PRO A 300 2.09 10.47 7.64
N SER A 301 0.89 10.60 7.07
CA SER A 301 -0.25 9.70 7.28
C SER A 301 -0.64 9.10 5.95
N VAL A 302 -0.62 7.77 5.87
CA VAL A 302 -0.94 6.99 4.66
C VAL A 302 -2.26 6.27 4.89
N GLU A 303 -3.26 6.59 4.07
CA GLU A 303 -4.59 5.98 4.15
C GLU A 303 -4.52 4.48 3.86
N ARG A 304 -3.74 4.10 2.84
CA ARG A 304 -3.60 2.70 2.44
C ARG A 304 -2.27 2.42 1.74
N PHE A 305 -1.62 1.32 2.09
CA PHE A 305 -0.48 0.75 1.38
C PHE A 305 -0.70 -0.75 1.23
N TYR A 306 -1.07 -1.19 0.02
CA TYR A 306 -1.52 -2.56 -0.26
C TYR A 306 -2.67 -3.00 0.67
N THR A 307 -2.34 -3.84 1.66
CA THR A 307 -3.25 -4.37 2.69
C THR A 307 -3.25 -3.55 3.98
N LEU A 308 -2.22 -2.75 4.23
CA LEU A 308 -2.12 -1.87 5.39
C LEU A 308 -3.04 -0.66 5.22
N GLN A 309 -3.71 -0.26 6.30
CA GLN A 309 -4.61 0.90 6.34
C GLN A 309 -4.21 1.82 7.49
N ASN A 310 -4.41 3.13 7.33
CA ASN A 310 -4.08 4.15 8.34
C ASN A 310 -2.65 3.98 8.90
N THR A 311 -1.71 3.77 7.99
CA THR A 311 -0.32 3.41 8.31
C THR A 311 0.59 4.62 8.28
N THR A 312 1.82 4.44 8.74
CA THR A 312 2.87 5.46 8.74
C THR A 312 4.02 5.02 7.84
N PRO A 313 4.86 5.94 7.34
CA PRO A 313 6.05 5.57 6.57
C PRO A 313 6.98 4.60 7.32
N ALA A 314 7.12 4.74 8.64
CA ALA A 314 7.92 3.82 9.45
C ALA A 314 7.37 2.39 9.40
N ALA A 315 6.05 2.21 9.57
CA ALA A 315 5.41 0.90 9.51
C ALA A 315 5.47 0.28 8.09
N ILE A 316 5.41 1.10 7.04
CA ILE A 316 5.63 0.65 5.65
C ILE A 316 7.05 0.11 5.47
N ASN A 317 8.06 0.83 5.96
CA ASN A 317 9.45 0.38 5.91
C ASN A 317 9.66 -0.94 6.63
N GLU A 318 9.09 -1.08 7.82
CA GLU A 318 9.15 -2.33 8.58
C GLU A 318 8.50 -3.48 7.83
N GLU A 319 7.32 -3.24 7.23
CA GLU A 319 6.62 -4.27 6.46
C GLU A 319 7.41 -4.69 5.21
N LEU A 320 7.93 -3.74 4.43
CA LEU A 320 8.76 -4.05 3.26
C LEU A 320 10.03 -4.82 3.63
N THR A 321 10.67 -4.45 4.75
CA THR A 321 11.83 -5.16 5.30
C THR A 321 11.49 -6.57 5.74
N ARG A 322 10.29 -6.77 6.30
CA ARG A 322 9.83 -8.05 6.82
C ARG A 322 9.39 -9.01 5.71
N SER A 323 8.61 -8.53 4.74
CA SER A 323 7.89 -9.39 3.81
C SER A 323 8.28 -9.22 2.34
N HIS A 324 8.67 -8.02 1.90
CA HIS A 324 8.95 -7.76 0.49
C HIS A 324 10.39 -8.13 0.10
N PHE A 325 11.40 -7.50 0.71
CA PHE A 325 12.80 -7.69 0.30
C PHE A 325 13.33 -9.12 0.46
N PRO A 326 12.94 -9.90 1.50
CA PRO A 326 13.39 -11.30 1.60
C PRO A 326 12.73 -12.24 0.57
N GLU A 327 11.54 -11.87 0.08
CA GLU A 327 10.73 -12.73 -0.78
C GLU A 327 10.94 -12.43 -2.27
N PHE A 328 11.14 -11.16 -2.63
CA PHE A 328 11.26 -10.68 -4.00
C PHE A 328 12.68 -10.16 -4.24
N LEU A 329 13.52 -11.01 -4.81
CA LEU A 329 14.86 -10.66 -5.26
C LEU A 329 14.83 -10.18 -6.72
N GLU A 330 15.83 -9.41 -7.14
CA GLU A 330 15.94 -8.90 -8.52
C GLU A 330 14.66 -8.20 -9.00
N ALA A 331 13.97 -7.54 -8.07
CA ALA A 331 12.72 -6.87 -8.35
C ALA A 331 12.95 -5.70 -9.32
N SER A 332 12.17 -5.66 -10.39
CA SER A 332 12.15 -4.59 -11.36
C SER A 332 10.72 -4.30 -11.75
N THR A 333 10.27 -3.07 -11.51
CA THR A 333 8.93 -2.61 -11.87
C THR A 333 9.03 -1.44 -12.83
N GLU A 334 8.26 -1.50 -13.92
CA GLU A 334 8.17 -0.47 -14.94
C GLU A 334 6.72 -0.07 -15.15
N ILE A 335 6.48 1.24 -15.30
CA ILE A 335 5.16 1.77 -15.64
C ILE A 335 4.98 1.67 -17.15
N GLU A 336 3.89 1.08 -17.61
CA GLU A 336 3.62 0.92 -19.04
C GLU A 336 3.46 2.31 -19.70
N PRO A 337 4.29 2.66 -20.71
CA PRO A 337 4.26 3.98 -21.32
C PRO A 337 2.87 4.35 -21.85
N GLY A 338 2.40 5.55 -21.52
CA GLY A 338 1.08 6.03 -21.93
C GLY A 338 -0.10 5.48 -21.14
N SER A 339 0.11 4.57 -20.18
CA SER A 339 -0.97 4.05 -19.31
C SER A 339 -1.38 5.01 -18.19
N LEU A 340 -0.57 6.05 -17.93
CA LEU A 340 -0.74 6.96 -16.80
C LEU A 340 -1.88 7.96 -17.02
N GLN A 341 -2.95 7.77 -16.24
CA GLN A 341 -4.14 8.60 -16.20
C GLN A 341 -4.19 9.38 -14.89
N ILE A 342 -4.26 10.71 -14.98
CA ILE A 342 -4.31 11.61 -13.83
C ILE A 342 -5.71 12.21 -13.75
N SER A 343 -6.34 12.12 -12.59
CA SER A 343 -7.64 12.75 -12.33
C SER A 343 -7.50 14.25 -12.10
N ASP A 344 -8.64 14.95 -12.20
CA ASP A 344 -8.78 16.30 -11.66
C ASP A 344 -8.40 16.33 -10.16
N PRO A 345 -7.87 17.47 -9.68
CA PRO A 345 -7.56 17.64 -8.27
C PRO A 345 -8.84 17.59 -7.44
N ALA A 346 -8.83 16.80 -6.37
CA ALA A 346 -9.91 16.77 -5.39
C ALA A 346 -9.91 18.06 -4.53
N ASN A 347 -10.96 18.24 -3.73
CA ASN A 347 -11.14 19.42 -2.87
C ASN A 347 -9.99 19.64 -1.86
N ASP A 348 -9.27 18.58 -1.49
CA ASP A 348 -8.09 18.62 -0.61
C ASP A 348 -6.77 18.91 -1.37
N GLY A 349 -6.84 19.18 -2.67
CA GLY A 349 -5.69 19.37 -3.56
C GLY A 349 -4.97 18.08 -3.94
N SER A 350 -5.49 16.92 -3.53
CA SER A 350 -4.90 15.63 -3.90
C SER A 350 -5.31 15.22 -5.32
N ARG A 351 -4.49 14.38 -5.96
CA ARG A 351 -4.77 13.84 -7.30
C ARG A 351 -4.72 12.33 -7.27
N VAL A 352 -5.64 11.70 -7.97
CA VAL A 352 -5.64 10.25 -8.16
C VAL A 352 -4.98 9.94 -9.49
N VAL A 353 -4.10 8.96 -9.48
CA VAL A 353 -3.36 8.48 -10.64
C VAL A 353 -3.63 6.99 -10.78
N THR A 354 -3.99 6.57 -11.98
CA THR A 354 -4.18 5.16 -12.32
C THR A 354 -3.25 4.82 -13.48
N PHE A 355 -2.53 3.71 -13.39
CA PHE A 355 -1.62 3.26 -14.44
C PHE A 355 -1.50 1.73 -14.45
N LEU A 356 -0.88 1.21 -15.51
CA LEU A 356 -0.50 -0.20 -15.59
C LEU A 356 0.97 -0.33 -15.25
N GLU A 357 1.31 -1.26 -14.36
CA GLU A 357 2.68 -1.63 -14.04
C GLU A 357 2.98 -3.04 -14.56
N LYS A 358 4.22 -3.23 -14.97
CA LYS A 358 4.82 -4.54 -15.26
C LYS A 358 5.92 -4.75 -14.24
N SER A 359 5.83 -5.82 -13.46
CA SER A 359 6.84 -6.18 -12.48
C SER A 359 7.43 -7.54 -12.83
N GLN A 360 8.73 -7.67 -12.62
CA GLN A 360 9.42 -8.95 -12.62
C GLN A 360 10.22 -9.06 -11.32
N ALA A 361 10.24 -10.24 -10.71
CA ALA A 361 11.05 -10.51 -9.52
C ALA A 361 11.30 -12.01 -9.40
N PHE A 362 12.46 -12.39 -8.88
CA PHE A 362 12.71 -13.76 -8.45
C PHE A 362 12.09 -13.99 -7.07
N ARG A 363 11.19 -14.98 -6.97
CA ARG A 363 10.46 -15.27 -5.75
C ARG A 363 11.15 -16.37 -4.94
N GLN A 364 11.76 -16.00 -3.82
CA GLN A 364 12.61 -16.89 -3.02
C GLN A 364 11.86 -18.14 -2.53
N SER A 365 10.61 -18.00 -2.08
CA SER A 365 9.81 -19.15 -1.62
C SER A 365 9.47 -20.18 -2.72
N GLN A 366 9.47 -19.75 -3.99
CA GLN A 366 9.09 -20.61 -5.12
C GLN A 366 10.26 -21.02 -6.01
N GLN A 367 11.42 -20.37 -5.85
CA GLN A 367 12.59 -20.55 -6.70
C GLN A 367 12.24 -20.37 -8.19
N LYS A 368 11.43 -19.35 -8.50
CA LYS A 368 10.95 -19.02 -9.86
C LYS A 368 10.93 -17.52 -10.06
N HIS A 369 11.14 -17.09 -11.29
CA HIS A 369 10.89 -15.73 -11.73
C HIS A 369 9.39 -15.53 -11.90
N GLN A 370 8.84 -14.53 -11.21
CA GLN A 370 7.46 -14.11 -11.34
C GLN A 370 7.41 -12.85 -12.19
N GLN A 371 6.56 -12.85 -13.22
CA GLN A 371 6.21 -11.66 -13.98
C GLN A 371 4.75 -11.33 -13.73
N THR A 372 4.47 -10.09 -13.34
CA THR A 372 3.13 -9.60 -13.08
C THR A 372 2.84 -8.37 -13.93
N ARG A 373 1.57 -8.26 -14.34
CA ARG A 373 1.03 -7.03 -14.92
C ARG A 373 -0.20 -6.66 -14.13
N ALA A 374 -0.24 -5.44 -13.59
CA ALA A 374 -1.31 -5.02 -12.71
C ALA A 374 -1.73 -3.57 -12.99
N GLN A 375 -3.00 -3.28 -12.70
CA GLN A 375 -3.52 -1.92 -12.64
C GLN A 375 -3.38 -1.40 -11.21
N VAL A 376 -2.67 -0.30 -11.05
CA VAL A 376 -2.40 0.34 -9.77
C VAL A 376 -3.10 1.68 -9.73
N ARG A 377 -3.61 2.01 -8.54
CA ARG A 377 -4.17 3.33 -8.24
C ARG A 377 -3.43 3.94 -7.07
N VAL A 378 -2.94 5.15 -7.28
CA VAL A 378 -2.17 5.93 -6.33
C VAL A 378 -2.87 7.28 -6.09
N ARG A 379 -2.97 7.72 -4.85
CA ARG A 379 -3.42 9.08 -4.50
C ARG A 379 -2.23 9.87 -4.00
N PHE A 380 -1.94 10.97 -4.66
CA PHE A 380 -0.90 11.92 -4.27
C PHE A 380 -1.50 13.09 -3.52
N ASP A 381 -0.88 13.53 -2.43
CA ASP A 381 -1.25 14.78 -1.76
C ASP A 381 -0.79 16.02 -2.56
N LYS A 382 -1.11 17.21 -2.05
CA LYS A 382 -0.70 18.49 -2.65
C LYS A 382 0.83 18.69 -2.78
N ASN A 383 1.63 17.90 -2.06
CA ASN A 383 3.09 17.92 -2.09
C ASN A 383 3.68 16.80 -2.95
N TYR A 384 2.84 16.09 -3.72
CA TYR A 384 3.23 14.93 -4.52
C TYR A 384 3.79 13.77 -3.70
N LYS A 385 3.38 13.64 -2.43
CA LYS A 385 3.65 12.45 -1.61
C LYS A 385 2.50 11.46 -1.74
N ILE A 386 2.82 10.18 -1.67
CA ILE A 386 1.86 9.08 -1.78
C ILE A 386 1.04 9.01 -0.49
N LYS A 387 -0.25 9.31 -0.61
CA LYS A 387 -1.25 9.20 0.47
C LYS A 387 -1.95 7.84 0.47
N SER A 388 -2.09 7.23 -0.71
CA SER A 388 -2.70 5.91 -0.89
C SER A 388 -2.05 5.19 -2.06
N LEU A 389 -1.69 3.92 -1.90
CA LEU A 389 -1.19 3.05 -2.97
C LEU A 389 -1.87 1.69 -2.85
N ARG A 390 -2.57 1.27 -3.91
CA ARG A 390 -3.19 -0.05 -3.98
C ARG A 390 -3.14 -0.61 -5.38
N GLN A 391 -3.01 -1.93 -5.45
CA GLN A 391 -3.27 -2.69 -6.66
C GLN A 391 -4.79 -2.87 -6.80
N GLU A 392 -5.39 -2.33 -7.87
CA GLU A 392 -6.83 -2.48 -8.12
C GLU A 392 -7.15 -3.80 -8.82
N ARG A 393 -6.30 -4.19 -9.78
CA ARG A 393 -6.55 -5.38 -10.59
C ARG A 393 -5.24 -6.05 -10.98
N LEU A 394 -5.14 -7.36 -10.76
CA LEU A 394 -4.10 -8.20 -11.36
C LEU A 394 -4.58 -8.59 -12.77
N LEU A 395 -3.80 -8.26 -13.79
CA LEU A 395 -4.12 -8.54 -15.19
C LEU A 395 -3.44 -9.83 -15.65
N GLU A 396 -2.14 -9.96 -15.37
CA GLU A 396 -1.34 -11.12 -15.75
C GLU A 396 -0.42 -11.51 -14.60
N ASN A 397 -0.18 -12.80 -14.43
CA ASN A 397 0.75 -13.36 -13.46
C ASN A 397 1.31 -14.68 -14.00
N THR A 398 2.58 -14.67 -14.39
CA THR A 398 3.27 -15.82 -14.96
C THR A 398 4.49 -16.16 -14.12
N PHE A 399 4.83 -17.45 -14.08
CA PHE A 399 6.00 -17.96 -13.39
C PHE A 399 6.89 -18.68 -14.40
N THR A 400 8.17 -18.31 -14.45
CA THR A 400 9.19 -18.95 -15.26
C THR A 400 10.31 -19.49 -14.37
N ASP A 401 10.97 -20.55 -14.82
CA ASP A 401 12.08 -21.17 -14.07
C ASP A 401 13.32 -20.27 -14.02
#